data_AF-A0ABD5QQU1-F1
#
_entry.id   AF-A0ABD5QQU1-F1
#
_cell.length_a   1.000
_cell.length_b   1.000
_cell.length_c   1.000
_cell.angle_alpha   90.00
_cell.angle_beta   90.00
_cell.angle_gamma   90.00
#
_symmetry.space_group_name_H-M   'P 1'
#
loop_
_entity.id
_entity.type
_entity.pdbx_description
1 polymer ?
#
loop_
_entity_poly.entity_id
_entity_poly.type
_entity_poly.pdbx_seq_one_letter_code
_entity_poly.pdbx_strand_id
1 'polypeptide(L)' 'MDCPVCGSTVVEFGKLPDELRDRLEEDPGRQRQSVAHRREKHVACPGCTLEVHGCGQPYAIPEEATPAR' A
#
# COMPACT_ATOMS: atom_id res chain seq x y z
N MET A 1 -4.98 -11.48 3.66
CA MET A 1 -4.16 -11.93 2.51
C MET A 1 -2.70 -11.64 2.86
N ASP A 2 -1.78 -12.43 2.36
CA ASP A 2 -0.35 -12.18 2.56
C ASP A 2 0.20 -11.34 1.41
N CYS A 3 1.15 -10.47 1.75
CA CYS A 3 1.79 -9.60 0.80
C CYS A 3 2.65 -10.45 -0.16
N PRO A 4 2.45 -10.35 -1.48
CA PRO A 4 3.23 -11.12 -2.45
C PRO A 4 4.71 -10.70 -2.53
N VAL A 5 5.09 -9.60 -1.87
CA VAL A 5 6.47 -9.07 -1.87
C VAL A 5 7.25 -9.59 -0.68
N CYS A 6 6.75 -9.38 0.54
CA CYS A 6 7.50 -9.67 1.78
C CYS A 6 6.85 -10.75 2.65
N GLY A 7 5.73 -11.34 2.23
CA GLY A 7 5.02 -12.39 2.97
C GLY A 7 4.27 -11.92 4.22
N SER A 8 4.31 -10.62 4.56
CA SER A 8 3.59 -10.07 5.72
C SER A 8 2.10 -9.92 5.43
N THR A 9 1.25 -9.96 6.45
CA THR A 9 -0.19 -9.77 6.30
C THR A 9 -0.52 -8.36 5.77
N VAL A 10 -1.30 -8.29 4.69
CA VAL A 10 -1.87 -7.02 4.21
C VAL A 10 -3.13 -6.66 5.00
N VAL A 11 -3.31 -5.37 5.23
CA VAL A 11 -4.45 -4.80 5.96
C VAL A 11 -5.11 -3.71 5.11
N GLU A 12 -6.33 -3.32 5.46
CA GLU A 12 -7.00 -2.18 4.81
C GLU A 12 -6.17 -0.90 4.99
N PHE A 13 -6.07 -0.09 3.94
CA PHE A 13 -5.23 1.10 3.94
C PHE A 13 -5.61 2.07 5.07
N GLY A 14 -6.92 2.27 5.30
CA GLY A 14 -7.42 3.09 6.41
C GLY A 14 -7.15 2.54 7.81
N LYS A 15 -6.74 1.26 7.94
CA LYS A 15 -6.40 0.60 9.21
C LYS A 15 -4.88 0.47 9.44
N LEU A 16 -4.06 1.05 8.56
CA LEU A 16 -2.64 1.17 8.80
C LEU A 16 -2.35 2.00 10.06
N PRO A 17 -1.21 1.78 10.72
CA PRO A 17 -0.71 2.70 11.75
C PRO A 17 -0.65 4.12 11.18
N ASP A 18 -1.08 5.12 11.96
CA ASP A 18 -1.22 6.50 11.49
C ASP A 18 0.08 7.03 10.86
N GLU A 19 1.23 6.79 11.51
CA GLU A 19 2.55 7.21 10.99
C GLU A 19 2.83 6.65 9.58
N LEU A 20 2.52 5.38 9.34
CA LEU A 20 2.74 4.75 8.04
C LEU A 20 1.72 5.23 7.02
N ARG A 21 0.46 5.36 7.43
CA ARG A 21 -0.63 5.82 6.57
C ARG A 21 -0.34 7.23 6.09
N ASP A 22 -0.03 8.15 7.01
CA ASP A 22 0.21 9.55 6.71
C ASP A 22 1.40 9.70 5.75
N ARG A 23 2.50 8.96 5.99
CA ARG A 23 3.65 8.90 5.07
C ARG A 23 3.25 8.44 3.66
N LEU A 24 2.38 7.44 3.54
CA LEU A 24 1.92 6.94 2.23
C LEU A 24 0.90 7.86 1.56
N GLU A 25 0.15 8.64 2.32
CA GLU A 25 -0.78 9.65 1.82
C GLU A 25 -0.05 10.87 1.28
N GLU A 26 1.05 11.26 1.93
CA GLU A 26 1.90 12.37 1.54
C GLU A 26 2.81 12.05 0.35
N ASP A 27 3.05 10.77 0.04
CA ASP A 27 3.90 10.33 -1.09
C ASP A 27 3.31 10.82 -2.45
N PRO A 28 3.94 11.81 -3.11
CA PRO A 28 3.43 12.37 -4.36
C PRO A 28 3.46 11.36 -5.51
N GLY A 29 4.31 10.33 -5.46
CA GLY A 29 4.35 9.24 -6.43
C GLY A 29 3.14 8.32 -6.36
N ARG A 30 2.38 8.38 -5.26
CA ARG A 30 1.21 7.53 -4.97
C ARG A 30 -0.12 8.29 -5.01
N GLN A 31 -0.11 9.60 -5.23
CA GLN A 31 -1.31 10.44 -5.32
C GLN A 31 -2.00 10.36 -6.70
N ARG A 32 -2.19 9.16 -7.24
CA ARG A 32 -2.96 8.93 -8.49
C ARG A 32 -4.48 8.97 -8.25
N GLN A 33 -4.89 8.76 -7.02
CA GLN A 33 -6.27 8.77 -6.53
C GLN A 33 -6.35 9.50 -5.20
N SER A 34 -7.54 9.98 -4.86
CA SER A 34 -7.77 10.73 -3.62
C SER A 34 -7.51 9.86 -2.38
N VAL A 35 -7.04 10.48 -1.31
CA VAL A 35 -6.80 9.83 -0.02
C VAL A 35 -8.06 9.10 0.48
N ALA A 36 -9.23 9.73 0.36
CA ALA A 36 -10.50 9.11 0.73
C ALA A 36 -10.76 7.80 -0.04
N HIS A 37 -10.48 7.77 -1.35
CA HIS A 37 -10.66 6.57 -2.16
C HIS A 37 -9.69 5.46 -1.73
N ARG A 38 -8.43 5.81 -1.50
CA ARG A 38 -7.40 4.86 -1.05
C ARG A 38 -7.77 4.23 0.30
N ARG A 39 -8.21 5.04 1.27
CA ARG A 39 -8.64 4.55 2.60
C ARG A 39 -9.79 3.55 2.53
N GLU A 40 -10.74 3.73 1.61
CA GLU A 40 -11.91 2.87 1.48
C GLU A 40 -11.67 1.65 0.59
N LYS A 41 -10.94 1.81 -0.51
CA LYS A 41 -10.83 0.79 -1.56
C LYS A 41 -9.52 0.05 -1.56
N HIS A 42 -8.48 0.50 -0.86
CA HIS A 42 -7.16 -0.11 -0.96
C HIS A 42 -6.81 -0.95 0.26
N VAL A 43 -5.92 -1.91 0.03
CA VAL A 43 -5.18 -2.62 1.07
C VAL A 43 -3.70 -2.27 0.94
N ALA A 44 -2.98 -2.31 2.05
CA ALA A 44 -1.56 -2.08 2.08
C ALA A 44 -0.84 -3.05 3.00
N CYS A 45 0.43 -3.30 2.67
CA CYS A 45 1.34 -4.06 3.50
C CYS A 45 2.07 -3.12 4.45
N PRO A 46 1.94 -3.28 5.78
CA PRO A 46 2.71 -2.48 6.72
C PRO A 46 4.21 -2.84 6.71
N GLY A 47 4.57 -4.05 6.27
CA GLY A 47 5.96 -4.53 6.26
C GLY A 47 6.81 -3.94 5.14
N CYS A 48 6.28 -3.83 3.93
CA CYS A 48 7.02 -3.31 2.77
C CYS A 48 6.37 -2.09 2.11
N THR A 49 5.21 -1.63 2.59
CA THR A 49 4.44 -0.50 2.01
C THR A 49 3.84 -0.73 0.62
N LEU A 50 3.72 -1.98 0.19
CA LEU A 50 2.94 -2.30 -1.00
C LEU A 50 1.50 -1.83 -0.85
N GLU A 51 0.99 -1.11 -1.84
CA GLU A 51 -0.41 -0.71 -1.89
C GLU A 51 -1.10 -1.34 -3.09
N VAL A 52 -2.25 -1.96 -2.84
CA VAL A 52 -3.01 -2.72 -3.81
C VAL A 52 -4.46 -2.23 -3.76
N HIS A 53 -5.05 -2.00 -4.93
CA HIS A 53 -6.47 -1.73 -5.02
C HIS A 53 -7.25 -2.97 -4.55
N GLY A 54 -8.42 -2.79 -3.93
CA GLY A 54 -9.21 -3.88 -3.35
C GLY A 54 -9.72 -4.90 -4.38
N CYS A 55 -9.62 -4.59 -5.67
CA CYS A 55 -9.84 -5.53 -6.78
C CYS A 55 -8.63 -6.46 -7.06
N GLY A 56 -7.52 -6.30 -6.33
CA GLY A 56 -6.29 -7.08 -6.48
C GLY A 56 -5.25 -6.48 -7.44
N GLN A 57 -5.52 -5.33 -8.06
CA GLN A 57 -4.55 -4.68 -8.95
C GLN A 57 -3.51 -3.87 -8.16
N PRO A 58 -2.19 -4.04 -8.42
CA PRO A 58 -1.15 -3.27 -7.74
C PRO A 58 -1.30 -1.79 -8.07
N TYR A 59 -1.39 -0.97 -7.03
CA TYR A 59 -1.60 0.48 -7.15
C TYR A 59 -0.27 1.23 -7.03
N ALA A 60 0.53 0.88 -6.03
CA ALA A 60 1.89 1.38 -5.85
C ALA A 60 2.78 0.28 -5.29
N ILE A 61 3.80 -0.10 -6.07
CA ILE A 61 4.83 -1.05 -5.68
C ILE A 61 6.00 -0.23 -5.11
N PRO A 62 6.51 -0.56 -3.91
CA PRO A 62 7.70 0.10 -3.34
C PRO A 62 8.87 -0.02 -4.31
N GLU A 63 9.73 1.00 -4.41
CA GLU A 63 10.95 0.89 -5.22
C GLU A 63 11.88 -0.23 -4.70
N GLU A 64 11.85 -0.52 -3.40
CA GLU A 64 12.60 -1.63 -2.79
C GLU A 64 11.95 -3.01 -3.02
N ALA A 65 10.72 -3.07 -3.53
CA ALA A 65 9.99 -4.31 -3.78
C ALA A 65 10.25 -4.90 -5.18
N THR A 66 11.16 -4.33 -5.96
CA THR A 66 11.69 -5.05 -7.12
C THR A 66 12.48 -6.25 -6.61
N PRO A 67 12.12 -7.50 -6.97
CA PRO A 67 13.02 -8.62 -6.73
C PRO A 67 14.35 -8.28 -7.40
N ALA A 68 15.43 -8.33 -6.62
CA ALA A 68 16.78 -8.29 -7.17
C ALA A 68 16.84 -9.35 -8.27
N ARG A 69 17.02 -8.91 -9.51
CA ARG A 69 17.21 -9.78 -10.67
C ARG A 69 18.50 -10.57 -10.54
#